data_AF-A0AA46X421-F1
#
_entry.id   AF-A0AA46X421-F1
#
_cell.length_a   1.000
_cell.length_b   1.000
_cell.length_c   1.000
_cell.angle_alpha   90.00
_cell.angle_beta   90.00
_cell.angle_gamma   90.00
#
_symmetry.space_group_name_H-M   'P 1'
#
loop_
_entity.id
_entity.type
_entity.pdbx_description
1 polymer ?
#
loop_
_entity_poly.entity_id
_entity_poly.type
_entity_poly.pdbx_seq_one_letter_code
_entity_poly.pdbx_strand_id
1 'polypeptide(L)'
;MISVGREATDRNDVHGADLGLRIPARYHYDWTLFADWCAAADHHPIPAAPETLALFLHEHPAAVATQRRRLSAINAVHTDHGYPAPGRTETVRRHLDTTRASRLDRLGRLLVQRAVELPTDGWPSGLFGRRDALLLVLAATGMSFTDITRLRRRDLRLDGNILVATTRSGERLRLPPDPETGDNHAGEIYRRWAKIQAFLDQYPGTHLLRHHLTDPIEIITDSLDAEQARQPLLCPIDRWGHLPHAQSMTPQSVSMLVRAHLSGRAPLRKTLIVDMPDEADVWAEPEIALDPAYYERGTAARRRDHEALEDLTDAFDEIEDRADALLEELLVVMEGAANL
;
A
#
# COMPACT_ATOMS: atom_id res chain seq x y z
N MET A 1 -8.77 53.70 30.15
CA MET A 1 -7.69 52.86 29.59
C MET A 1 -8.27 52.05 28.46
N ILE A 2 -7.90 52.42 27.23
CA ILE A 2 -8.37 51.82 25.97
C ILE A 2 -7.47 50.61 25.71
N SER A 3 -8.05 49.40 25.60
CA SER A 3 -7.32 48.22 25.14
C SER A 3 -7.63 48.01 23.66
N VAL A 4 -6.70 48.47 22.82
CA VAL A 4 -6.60 48.12 21.40
C VAL A 4 -5.97 46.74 21.32
N GLY A 5 -6.66 45.80 20.65
CA GLY A 5 -6.26 44.40 20.59
C GLY A 5 -6.54 43.75 19.24
N ARG A 6 -5.72 44.13 18.24
CA ARG A 6 -5.16 43.23 17.21
C ARG A 6 -6.10 42.70 16.11
N GLU A 7 -6.44 43.56 15.15
CA GLU A 7 -6.64 43.13 13.75
C GLU A 7 -5.30 42.60 13.20
N ALA A 8 -5.19 41.28 13.07
CA ALA A 8 -4.13 40.65 12.30
C ALA A 8 -4.51 40.73 10.82
N THR A 9 -3.80 41.59 10.11
CA THR A 9 -3.85 41.83 8.67
C THR A 9 -3.53 40.54 7.89
N ASP A 10 -4.54 39.87 7.34
CA ASP A 10 -4.34 38.90 6.24
C ASP A 10 -4.23 39.69 4.92
N ARG A 11 -3.09 40.36 4.77
CA ARG A 11 -2.84 41.37 3.72
C ARG A 11 -1.99 40.77 2.61
N ASN A 12 -2.45 39.69 1.97
CA ASN A 12 -1.79 39.22 0.74
C ASN A 12 -2.63 38.34 -0.20
N ASP A 13 -3.95 38.32 -0.03
CA ASP A 13 -4.85 37.60 -0.93
C ASP A 13 -5.39 38.54 -2.01
N VAL A 14 -5.27 38.13 -3.26
CA VAL A 14 -5.87 38.84 -4.40
C VAL A 14 -7.07 38.01 -4.86
N HIS A 15 -8.24 38.63 -4.90
CA HIS A 15 -9.46 38.00 -5.40
C HIS A 15 -9.44 37.95 -6.93
N GLY A 16 -9.41 36.74 -7.50
CA GLY A 16 -9.64 36.55 -8.94
C GLY A 16 -11.09 36.88 -9.26
N ALA A 17 -11.31 37.93 -10.04
CA ALA A 17 -12.59 38.65 -10.13
C ALA A 17 -13.79 37.85 -10.71
N ASP A 18 -13.60 36.62 -11.18
CA ASP A 18 -14.65 35.85 -11.86
C ASP A 18 -15.08 34.55 -11.14
N LEU A 19 -14.40 34.12 -10.07
CA LEU A 19 -14.67 32.83 -9.41
C LEU A 19 -14.70 32.88 -7.87
N GLY A 20 -14.53 34.05 -7.25
CA GLY A 20 -14.49 34.18 -5.78
C GLY A 20 -13.32 33.44 -5.12
N LEU A 21 -12.30 33.06 -5.90
CA LEU A 21 -11.18 32.26 -5.45
C LEU A 21 -10.19 33.09 -4.65
N ARG A 22 -9.72 32.53 -3.53
CA ARG A 22 -8.62 33.10 -2.75
C ARG A 22 -7.29 32.61 -3.31
N ILE A 23 -6.50 33.51 -3.87
CA ILE A 23 -5.21 33.18 -4.49
C ILE A 23 -4.11 33.97 -3.78
N PRO A 24 -3.10 33.29 -3.20
CA PRO A 24 -1.96 33.99 -2.59
C PRO A 24 -1.25 34.87 -3.63
N ALA A 25 -0.93 36.13 -3.29
CA ALA A 25 -0.36 37.10 -4.23
C ALA A 25 0.87 36.58 -5.01
N ARG A 26 1.72 35.78 -4.35
CA ARG A 26 2.91 35.16 -4.97
C ARG A 26 2.60 34.15 -6.10
N TYR A 27 1.37 33.66 -6.16
CA TYR A 27 0.89 32.66 -7.12
C TYR A 27 -0.07 33.23 -8.16
N HIS A 28 -0.47 34.51 -8.03
CA HIS A 28 -1.47 35.14 -8.89
C HIS A 28 -1.11 35.00 -10.37
N TYR A 29 0.11 35.35 -10.77
CA TYR A 29 0.55 35.27 -12.16
C TYR A 29 0.46 33.83 -12.73
N ASP A 30 0.93 32.85 -11.98
CA ASP A 30 0.92 31.45 -12.44
C ASP A 30 -0.51 30.88 -12.49
N TRP A 31 -1.39 31.32 -11.57
CA TRP A 31 -2.80 30.93 -11.57
C TRP A 31 -3.58 31.57 -12.71
N THR A 32 -3.44 32.87 -12.94
CA THR A 32 -4.11 33.57 -14.04
C THR A 32 -3.73 32.96 -15.38
N LEU A 33 -2.44 32.67 -15.60
CA LEU A 33 -1.98 31.98 -16.82
C LEU A 33 -2.68 30.62 -17.02
N PHE A 34 -2.83 29.83 -15.95
CA PHE A 34 -3.52 28.54 -16.02
C PHE A 34 -5.03 28.70 -16.27
N ALA A 35 -5.68 29.64 -15.58
CA ALA A 35 -7.10 29.90 -15.72
C ALA A 35 -7.46 30.42 -17.13
N ASP A 36 -6.66 31.34 -17.66
CA ASP A 36 -6.81 31.88 -19.02
C ASP A 36 -6.63 30.77 -20.06
N TRP A 37 -5.63 29.92 -19.88
CA TRP A 37 -5.44 28.75 -20.75
C TRP A 37 -6.60 27.77 -20.66
N CYS A 38 -7.11 27.48 -19.46
CA CYS A 38 -8.28 26.63 -19.28
C CYS A 38 -9.51 27.20 -20.00
N ALA A 39 -9.75 28.51 -19.88
CA ALA A 39 -10.83 29.17 -20.59
C ALA A 39 -10.67 29.10 -22.12
N ALA A 40 -9.44 29.20 -22.63
CA ALA A 40 -9.16 29.09 -24.06
C ALA A 40 -9.25 27.64 -24.60
N ALA A 41 -8.99 26.64 -23.75
CA ALA A 41 -8.97 25.22 -24.12
C ALA A 41 -10.25 24.46 -23.73
N ASP A 42 -11.34 25.16 -23.39
CA ASP A 42 -12.62 24.59 -22.93
C ASP A 42 -12.46 23.63 -21.73
N HIS A 43 -11.58 23.97 -20.79
CA HIS A 43 -11.33 23.24 -19.56
C HIS A 43 -11.77 24.02 -18.32
N HIS A 44 -12.17 23.30 -17.27
CA HIS A 44 -12.50 23.91 -15.99
C HIS A 44 -11.22 24.09 -15.16
N PRO A 45 -10.88 25.31 -14.71
CA PRO A 45 -9.67 25.55 -13.92
C PRO A 45 -9.77 25.00 -12.48
N ILE A 46 -10.99 24.81 -11.97
CA ILE A 46 -11.23 24.19 -10.66
C ILE A 46 -12.58 23.45 -10.62
N PRO A 47 -12.63 22.20 -10.11
CA PRO A 47 -11.49 21.30 -9.93
C PRO A 47 -10.90 20.89 -11.29
N ALA A 48 -9.60 21.11 -11.49
CA ALA A 48 -8.91 20.66 -12.68
C ALA A 48 -8.60 19.16 -12.60
N ALA A 49 -8.80 18.44 -13.70
CA ALA A 49 -8.34 17.07 -13.83
C ALA A 49 -6.80 17.04 -13.93
N PRO A 50 -6.12 16.01 -13.39
CA PRO A 50 -4.66 15.89 -13.54
C PRO A 50 -4.19 15.87 -15.01
N GLU A 51 -5.00 15.34 -15.92
CA GLU A 51 -4.75 15.31 -17.36
C GLU A 51 -4.74 16.74 -17.93
N THR A 52 -5.69 17.58 -17.52
CA THR A 52 -5.74 19.01 -17.89
C THR A 52 -4.48 19.75 -17.46
N LEU A 53 -3.99 19.47 -16.25
CA LEU A 53 -2.75 20.06 -15.76
C LEU A 53 -1.51 19.55 -16.52
N ALA A 54 -1.46 18.26 -16.86
CA ALA A 54 -0.37 17.71 -17.67
C ALA A 54 -0.32 18.34 -19.06
N LEU A 55 -1.48 18.54 -19.70
CA LEU A 55 -1.62 19.20 -20.99
C LEU A 55 -1.15 20.66 -20.93
N PHE A 56 -1.59 21.42 -19.92
CA PHE A 56 -1.13 22.80 -19.70
C PHE A 56 0.40 22.89 -19.65
N LEU A 57 1.06 22.02 -18.87
CA LEU A 57 2.51 22.04 -18.70
C LEU A 57 3.25 21.65 -19.99
N HIS A 58 2.64 20.78 -20.81
CA HIS A 58 3.17 20.39 -22.11
C HIS A 58 3.13 21.56 -23.11
N GLU A 59 2.01 22.28 -23.18
CA GLU A 59 1.83 23.42 -24.09
C GLU A 59 2.58 24.68 -23.63
N HIS A 60 2.96 24.75 -22.35
CA HIS A 60 3.69 25.88 -21.77
C HIS A 60 5.08 25.44 -21.28
N PRO A 61 5.99 25.02 -22.17
CA PRO A 61 7.32 24.57 -21.77
C PRO A 61 8.09 25.69 -21.06
N ALA A 62 8.75 25.35 -19.95
CA ALA A 62 9.56 26.26 -19.16
C ALA A 62 10.66 25.48 -18.42
N ALA A 63 11.63 26.21 -17.85
CA ALA A 63 12.61 25.60 -16.96
C ALA A 63 11.94 24.84 -15.80
N VAL A 64 12.56 23.75 -15.34
CA VAL A 64 12.01 22.88 -14.27
C VAL A 64 11.61 23.65 -13.01
N ALA A 65 12.40 24.65 -12.62
CA ALA A 65 12.09 25.51 -11.47
C ALA A 65 10.78 26.28 -11.66
N THR A 66 10.54 26.81 -12.86
CA THR A 66 9.30 27.52 -13.22
C THR A 66 8.10 26.58 -13.22
N GLN A 67 8.25 25.38 -13.79
CA GLN A 67 7.16 24.40 -13.79
C GLN A 67 6.79 23.94 -12.37
N ARG A 68 7.78 23.75 -11.49
CA ARG A 68 7.53 23.47 -10.06
C ARG A 68 6.79 24.60 -9.36
N ARG A 69 7.10 25.86 -9.69
CA ARG A 69 6.41 27.03 -9.16
C ARG A 69 4.94 27.05 -9.59
N ARG A 70 4.67 26.86 -10.88
CA ARG A 70 3.31 26.75 -11.44
C ARG A 70 2.51 25.62 -10.78
N LEU A 71 3.14 24.45 -10.63
CA LEU A 71 2.52 23.31 -9.94
C LEU A 71 2.15 23.63 -8.50
N SER A 72 3.02 24.35 -7.79
CA SER A 72 2.78 24.77 -6.41
C SER A 72 1.63 25.77 -6.32
N ALA A 73 1.55 26.72 -7.24
CA ALA A 73 0.45 27.68 -7.35
C ALA A 73 -0.89 26.97 -7.56
N ILE A 74 -0.98 26.10 -8.57
CA ILE A 74 -2.20 25.38 -8.91
C ILE A 74 -2.63 24.44 -7.78
N ASN A 75 -1.68 23.70 -7.18
CA ASN A 75 -1.96 22.84 -6.03
C ASN A 75 -2.48 23.64 -4.83
N ALA A 76 -1.86 24.79 -4.51
CA ALA A 76 -2.27 25.62 -3.39
C ALA A 76 -3.72 26.10 -3.55
N VAL A 77 -4.07 26.60 -4.74
CA VAL A 77 -5.45 27.03 -5.02
C VAL A 77 -6.44 25.87 -4.89
N HIS A 78 -6.11 24.66 -5.39
CA HIS A 78 -6.98 23.49 -5.22
C HIS A 78 -7.17 23.10 -3.76
N THR A 79 -6.08 23.01 -2.99
CA THR A 79 -6.15 22.60 -1.59
C THR A 79 -6.85 23.63 -0.71
N ASP A 80 -6.65 24.93 -0.98
CA ASP A 80 -7.31 26.01 -0.24
C ASP A 80 -8.84 26.00 -0.44
N HIS A 81 -9.32 25.43 -1.55
CA HIS A 81 -10.75 25.29 -1.85
C HIS A 81 -11.27 23.85 -1.61
N GLY A 82 -10.52 23.02 -0.86
CA GLY A 82 -10.97 21.69 -0.44
C GLY A 82 -10.85 20.59 -1.49
N TYR A 83 -10.23 20.87 -2.64
CA TYR A 83 -10.00 19.87 -3.69
C TYR A 83 -8.65 19.16 -3.55
N PRO A 84 -8.53 17.91 -4.02
CA PRO A 84 -7.23 17.25 -4.13
C PRO A 84 -6.28 18.04 -5.04
N ALA A 85 -5.01 18.14 -4.64
CA ALA A 85 -3.97 18.78 -5.43
C ALA A 85 -3.67 17.99 -6.74
N PRO A 86 -4.01 18.51 -7.94
CA PRO A 86 -3.90 17.77 -9.20
C PRO A 86 -2.44 17.50 -9.61
N GLY A 87 -1.49 18.32 -9.16
CA GLY A 87 -0.06 18.16 -9.44
C GLY A 87 0.65 17.11 -8.59
N ARG A 88 -0.04 16.45 -7.65
CA ARG A 88 0.55 15.35 -6.87
C ARG A 88 0.44 13.99 -7.55
N THR A 89 -0.34 13.92 -8.63
CA THR A 89 -0.56 12.78 -9.51
C THR A 89 0.73 12.38 -10.25
N GLU A 90 0.94 11.08 -10.45
CA GLU A 90 2.16 10.59 -11.11
C GLU A 90 2.23 11.02 -12.59
N THR A 91 1.08 11.10 -13.27
CA THR A 91 0.95 11.61 -14.65
C THR A 91 1.60 12.98 -14.84
N VAL A 92 1.39 13.90 -13.91
CA VAL A 92 1.91 15.27 -13.97
C VAL A 92 3.41 15.31 -13.65
N ARG A 93 3.88 14.47 -12.71
CA ARG A 93 5.31 14.38 -12.38
C ARG A 93 6.14 13.82 -13.53
N ARG A 94 5.62 12.84 -14.28
CA ARG A 94 6.29 12.27 -15.46
C ARG A 94 6.50 13.31 -16.57
N HIS A 95 5.56 14.22 -16.77
CA HIS A 95 5.68 15.27 -17.79
C HIS A 95 6.78 16.29 -17.47
N LEU A 96 7.03 16.58 -16.19
CA LEU A 96 7.96 17.64 -15.77
C LEU A 96 9.44 17.22 -15.70
N ASP A 97 9.71 15.92 -15.63
CA ASP A 97 11.05 15.38 -15.49
C ASP A 97 11.20 14.16 -16.39
N THR A 98 11.55 14.41 -17.66
CA THR A 98 11.67 13.38 -18.71
C THR A 98 12.76 12.35 -18.39
N THR A 99 13.83 12.76 -17.71
CA THR A 99 14.88 11.85 -17.22
C THR A 99 14.34 10.92 -16.13
N ARG A 100 13.58 11.46 -15.19
CA ARG A 100 12.89 10.66 -14.16
C ARG A 100 11.83 9.76 -14.78
N ALA A 101 11.03 10.25 -15.73
CA ALA A 101 10.03 9.46 -16.44
C ALA A 101 10.68 8.27 -17.16
N SER A 102 11.76 8.51 -17.91
CA SER A 102 12.54 7.45 -18.58
C SER A 102 13.09 6.42 -17.59
N ARG A 103 13.57 6.87 -16.43
CA ARG A 103 14.04 5.98 -15.36
C ARG A 103 12.88 5.14 -14.77
N LEU A 104 11.72 5.75 -14.55
CA LEU A 104 10.53 5.07 -14.05
C LEU A 104 9.96 4.08 -15.08
N ASP A 105 10.01 4.40 -16.36
CA ASP A 105 9.61 3.48 -17.45
C ASP A 105 10.54 2.26 -17.50
N ARG A 106 11.85 2.48 -17.40
CA ARG A 106 12.82 1.38 -17.32
C ARG A 106 12.59 0.53 -16.08
N LEU A 107 12.33 1.16 -14.93
CA LEU A 107 12.01 0.45 -13.69
C LEU A 107 10.70 -0.34 -13.83
N GLY A 108 9.68 0.26 -14.43
CA GLY A 108 8.37 -0.36 -14.65
C GLY A 108 8.48 -1.61 -15.50
N ARG A 109 9.22 -1.56 -16.62
CA ARG A 109 9.51 -2.74 -17.45
C ARG A 109 10.20 -3.85 -16.66
N LEU A 110 11.21 -3.51 -15.85
CA LEU A 110 11.91 -4.48 -15.01
C LEU A 110 10.98 -5.12 -13.96
N LEU A 111 10.10 -4.33 -13.35
CA LEU A 111 9.13 -4.82 -12.36
C LEU A 111 8.11 -5.79 -12.99
N VAL A 112 7.58 -5.45 -14.17
CA VAL A 112 6.66 -6.33 -14.90
C VAL A 112 7.36 -7.61 -15.33
N GLN A 113 8.57 -7.53 -15.87
CA GLN A 113 9.37 -8.71 -16.20
C GLN A 113 9.54 -9.63 -14.99
N ARG A 114 9.95 -9.06 -13.84
CA ARG A 114 10.09 -9.84 -12.61
C ARG A 114 8.78 -10.45 -12.13
N ALA A 115 7.66 -9.74 -12.31
CA ALA A 115 6.35 -10.25 -11.93
C ALA A 115 5.94 -11.51 -12.72
N VAL A 116 6.30 -11.58 -14.01
CA VAL A 116 6.01 -12.73 -14.88
C VAL A 116 6.88 -13.94 -14.52
N GLU A 117 8.08 -13.72 -13.99
CA GLU A 117 9.01 -14.77 -13.58
C GLU A 117 8.63 -15.42 -12.22
N LEU A 118 7.67 -14.87 -11.48
CA LEU A 118 7.32 -15.37 -10.15
C LEU A 118 6.52 -16.68 -10.20
N PRO A 119 6.73 -17.60 -9.23
CA PRO A 119 6.00 -18.86 -9.17
C PRO A 119 4.48 -18.63 -9.13
N THR A 120 3.75 -19.29 -10.02
CA THR A 120 2.29 -19.25 -10.02
C THR A 120 1.65 -20.42 -9.30
N ASP A 121 2.38 -21.53 -9.14
CA ASP A 121 1.82 -22.80 -8.66
C ASP A 121 2.63 -23.37 -7.50
N GLY A 122 2.04 -24.34 -6.82
CA GLY A 122 2.64 -24.98 -5.65
C GLY A 122 2.45 -24.21 -4.34
N TRP A 123 2.47 -24.96 -3.24
CA TRP A 123 2.26 -24.41 -1.90
C TRP A 123 3.58 -24.24 -1.14
N PRO A 124 3.81 -23.13 -0.41
CA PRO A 124 3.09 -21.86 -0.46
C PRO A 124 3.63 -20.92 -1.55
N SER A 125 4.64 -21.34 -2.32
CA SER A 125 5.38 -20.51 -3.29
C SER A 125 4.47 -19.81 -4.31
N GLY A 126 3.50 -20.51 -4.89
CA GLY A 126 2.52 -19.96 -5.84
C GLY A 126 1.61 -18.90 -5.22
N LEU A 127 1.21 -19.08 -3.96
CA LEU A 127 0.41 -18.07 -3.24
C LEU A 127 1.19 -16.75 -3.10
N PHE A 128 2.44 -16.84 -2.65
CA PHE A 128 3.33 -15.69 -2.50
C PHE A 128 3.66 -15.04 -3.83
N GLY A 129 3.99 -15.84 -4.84
CA GLY A 129 4.32 -15.37 -6.16
C GLY A 129 3.16 -14.63 -6.82
N ARG A 130 1.92 -15.12 -6.72
CA ARG A 130 0.73 -14.43 -7.24
C ARG A 130 0.49 -13.07 -6.57
N ARG A 131 0.61 -12.97 -5.25
CA ARG A 131 0.49 -11.69 -4.52
C ARG A 131 1.58 -10.71 -4.93
N ASP A 132 2.82 -11.19 -4.90
CA ASP A 132 4.00 -10.36 -5.15
C ASP A 132 4.04 -9.90 -6.61
N ALA A 133 3.61 -10.73 -7.57
CA ALA A 133 3.47 -10.37 -8.97
C ALA A 133 2.50 -9.20 -9.15
N LEU A 134 1.31 -9.26 -8.53
CA LEU A 134 0.34 -8.16 -8.59
C LEU A 134 0.91 -6.89 -7.96
N LEU A 135 1.60 -7.02 -6.83
CA LEU A 135 2.25 -5.91 -6.15
C LEU A 135 3.31 -5.23 -7.03
N LEU A 136 4.15 -6.00 -7.74
CA LEU A 136 5.16 -5.48 -8.66
C LEU A 136 4.52 -4.78 -9.86
N VAL A 137 3.46 -5.35 -10.44
CA VAL A 137 2.68 -4.73 -11.52
C VAL A 137 2.08 -3.39 -11.08
N LEU A 138 1.51 -3.32 -9.87
CA LEU A 138 1.00 -2.08 -9.31
C LEU A 138 2.12 -1.05 -9.06
N ALA A 139 3.27 -1.48 -8.55
CA ALA A 139 4.43 -0.61 -8.36
C ALA A 139 4.99 -0.07 -9.69
N ALA A 140 4.87 -0.83 -10.78
CA ALA A 140 5.29 -0.40 -12.12
C ALA A 140 4.51 0.80 -12.66
N THR A 141 3.30 1.04 -12.15
CA THR A 141 2.49 2.25 -12.50
C THR A 141 3.11 3.55 -11.98
N GLY A 142 4.03 3.47 -11.00
CA GLY A 142 4.54 4.64 -10.27
C GLY A 142 3.67 5.10 -9.11
N MET A 143 2.57 4.38 -8.82
CA MET A 143 1.75 4.61 -7.64
C MET A 143 2.59 4.57 -6.35
N SER A 144 2.25 5.44 -5.40
CA SER A 144 2.92 5.42 -4.09
C SER A 144 2.59 4.12 -3.34
N PHE A 145 3.51 3.62 -2.51
CA PHE A 145 3.25 2.43 -1.70
C PHE A 145 2.05 2.60 -0.76
N THR A 146 1.76 3.84 -0.32
CA THR A 146 0.57 4.16 0.47
C THR A 146 -0.71 4.02 -0.34
N ASP A 147 -0.72 4.41 -1.60
CA ASP A 147 -1.90 4.27 -2.45
C ASP A 147 -2.11 2.80 -2.84
N ILE A 148 -1.03 2.06 -3.10
CA ILE A 148 -1.08 0.62 -3.39
C ILE A 148 -1.76 -0.15 -2.26
N THR A 149 -1.41 0.14 -1.00
CA THR A 149 -2.01 -0.55 0.16
C THR A 149 -3.44 -0.10 0.46
N ARG A 150 -3.87 1.04 -0.08
CA ARG A 150 -5.25 1.54 0.06
C ARG A 150 -6.19 0.95 -0.98
N LEU A 151 -5.69 0.33 -2.05
CA LEU A 151 -6.52 -0.31 -3.06
C LEU A 151 -7.39 -1.42 -2.43
N ARG A 152 -8.65 -1.43 -2.85
CA ARG A 152 -9.64 -2.46 -2.56
C ARG A 152 -9.90 -3.31 -3.78
N ARG A 153 -10.54 -4.47 -3.58
CA ARG A 153 -10.86 -5.40 -4.67
C ARG A 153 -11.65 -4.73 -5.80
N ARG A 154 -12.57 -3.82 -5.45
CA ARG A 154 -13.39 -3.04 -6.40
C ARG A 154 -12.62 -2.00 -7.22
N ASP A 155 -11.42 -1.63 -6.77
CA ASP A 155 -10.65 -0.52 -7.35
C ASP A 155 -9.87 -0.97 -8.61
N LEU A 156 -9.79 -2.28 -8.86
CA LEU A 156 -9.25 -2.85 -10.08
C LEU A 156 -10.38 -3.37 -10.97
N ARG A 157 -10.33 -3.04 -12.25
CA ARG A 157 -11.24 -3.56 -13.27
C ARG A 157 -10.49 -3.89 -14.55
N LEU A 158 -10.92 -4.96 -15.19
CA LEU A 158 -10.52 -5.28 -16.56
C LEU A 158 -11.52 -4.64 -17.51
N ASP A 159 -11.06 -3.67 -18.29
CA ASP A 159 -11.81 -3.04 -19.38
C ASP A 159 -11.28 -3.60 -20.71
N GLY A 160 -11.93 -4.64 -21.22
CA GLY A 160 -11.40 -5.47 -22.29
C GLY A 160 -10.06 -6.09 -21.91
N ASN A 161 -9.00 -5.70 -22.61
CA ASN A 161 -7.62 -6.15 -22.37
C ASN A 161 -6.77 -5.17 -21.55
N ILE A 162 -7.35 -4.11 -20.99
CA ILE A 162 -6.62 -3.11 -20.21
C ILE A 162 -7.00 -3.27 -18.74
N LEU A 163 -6.01 -3.49 -17.88
CA LEU A 163 -6.23 -3.43 -16.44
C LEU A 163 -6.24 -1.97 -15.99
N VAL A 164 -7.29 -1.55 -15.32
CA VAL A 164 -7.44 -0.19 -14.81
C VAL A 164 -7.48 -0.23 -13.29
N ALA A 165 -6.54 0.46 -12.65
CA ALA A 165 -6.52 0.68 -11.21
C ALA A 165 -6.98 2.12 -10.91
N THR A 166 -7.96 2.26 -10.03
CA THR A 166 -8.48 3.56 -9.60
C THR A 166 -8.06 3.84 -8.17
N THR A 167 -7.27 4.88 -7.94
CA THR A 167 -6.84 5.24 -6.58
C THR A 167 -7.99 5.90 -5.81
N ARG A 168 -7.82 6.04 -4.49
CA ARG A 168 -8.79 6.76 -3.65
C ARG A 168 -8.96 8.24 -4.02
N SER A 169 -7.94 8.87 -4.62
CA SER A 169 -8.05 10.23 -5.14
C SER A 169 -8.80 10.31 -6.48
N GLY A 170 -9.22 9.17 -7.04
CA GLY A 170 -9.93 9.09 -8.31
C GLY A 170 -9.01 9.02 -9.53
N GLU A 171 -7.69 9.01 -9.34
CA GLU A 171 -6.71 8.84 -10.44
C GLU A 171 -6.86 7.45 -11.04
N ARG A 172 -6.98 7.38 -12.37
CA ARG A 172 -7.11 6.12 -13.12
C ARG A 172 -5.79 5.80 -13.81
N LEU A 173 -5.12 4.76 -13.32
CA LEU A 173 -3.89 4.25 -13.89
C LEU A 173 -4.22 3.06 -14.79
N ARG A 174 -3.90 3.19 -16.08
CA ARG A 174 -4.11 2.16 -17.09
C ARG A 174 -2.85 1.34 -17.27
N LEU A 175 -3.00 0.03 -17.22
CA LEU A 175 -1.97 -0.95 -17.54
C LEU A 175 -2.39 -1.67 -18.82
N PRO A 176 -1.97 -1.16 -19.99
CA PRO A 176 -2.26 -1.79 -21.27
C PRO A 176 -1.49 -3.11 -21.43
N PRO A 177 -1.89 -3.97 -22.39
CA PRO A 177 -1.07 -5.11 -22.78
C PRO A 177 0.28 -4.66 -23.30
N ASP A 178 1.24 -5.59 -23.30
CA ASP A 178 2.55 -5.35 -23.88
C ASP A 178 2.40 -4.93 -25.36
N PRO A 179 2.97 -3.79 -25.78
CA PRO A 179 2.81 -3.30 -27.15
C PRO A 179 3.53 -4.14 -28.20
N GLU A 180 4.56 -4.91 -27.80
CA GLU A 180 5.35 -5.73 -28.71
C GLU A 180 4.75 -7.14 -28.86
N THR A 181 4.37 -7.77 -27.76
CA THR A 181 3.83 -9.14 -27.80
C THR A 181 2.30 -9.21 -27.85
N GLY A 182 1.60 -8.14 -27.43
CA GLY A 182 0.16 -8.13 -27.25
C GLY A 182 -0.33 -8.80 -25.96
N ASP A 183 0.59 -9.30 -25.13
CA ASP A 183 0.25 -10.06 -23.93
C ASP A 183 -0.27 -9.15 -22.82
N ASN A 184 -1.41 -9.53 -22.25
CA ASN A 184 -1.99 -8.82 -21.10
C ASN A 184 -1.46 -9.38 -19.77
N HIS A 185 -0.14 -9.30 -19.56
CA HIS A 185 0.51 -9.78 -18.34
C HIS A 185 -0.11 -9.22 -17.06
N ALA A 186 -0.38 -7.91 -17.04
CA ALA A 186 -0.99 -7.23 -15.89
C ALA A 186 -2.38 -7.81 -15.57
N GLY A 187 -3.23 -7.98 -16.59
CA GLY A 187 -4.56 -8.54 -16.44
C GLY A 187 -4.56 -10.01 -16.04
N GLU A 188 -3.64 -10.82 -16.58
CA GLU A 188 -3.47 -12.21 -16.16
C GLU A 188 -3.02 -12.34 -14.71
N ILE A 189 -2.01 -11.57 -14.30
CA ILE A 189 -1.52 -11.54 -12.93
C ILE A 189 -2.64 -11.14 -11.97
N TYR A 190 -3.41 -10.11 -12.32
CA TYR A 190 -4.59 -9.72 -11.55
C TYR A 190 -5.62 -10.86 -11.46
N ARG A 191 -5.96 -11.52 -12.58
CA ARG A 191 -6.91 -12.65 -12.59
C ARG A 191 -6.44 -13.80 -11.71
N ARG A 192 -5.16 -14.16 -11.76
CA ARG A 192 -4.59 -15.24 -10.91
C ARG A 192 -4.75 -14.92 -9.43
N TRP A 193 -4.55 -13.66 -9.02
CA TRP A 193 -4.76 -13.23 -7.64
C TRP A 193 -6.24 -13.12 -7.26
N ALA A 194 -7.09 -12.58 -8.15
CA ALA A 194 -8.53 -12.50 -7.93
C ALA A 194 -9.16 -13.88 -7.72
N LYS A 195 -8.69 -14.91 -8.44
CA LYS A 195 -9.12 -16.31 -8.24
C LYS A 195 -8.79 -16.83 -6.84
N ILE A 196 -7.64 -16.47 -6.27
CA ILE A 196 -7.28 -16.84 -4.89
C ILE A 196 -8.23 -16.20 -3.89
N GLN A 197 -8.58 -14.93 -4.10
CA GLN A 197 -9.52 -14.24 -3.23
C GLN A 197 -10.94 -14.83 -3.35
N ALA A 198 -11.40 -15.09 -4.58
CA ALA A 198 -12.68 -15.74 -4.83
C ALA A 198 -12.75 -17.16 -4.20
N PHE A 199 -11.64 -17.92 -4.26
CA PHE A 199 -11.55 -19.20 -3.57
C PHE A 199 -11.75 -19.04 -2.05
N LEU A 200 -11.04 -18.10 -1.45
CA LEU A 200 -11.08 -17.85 -0.01
C LEU A 200 -12.41 -17.27 0.47
N ASP A 201 -13.15 -16.59 -0.41
CA ASP A 201 -14.52 -16.15 -0.13
C ASP A 201 -15.49 -17.35 -0.01
N GLN A 202 -15.30 -18.39 -0.83
CA GLN A 202 -16.11 -19.61 -0.81
C GLN A 202 -15.66 -20.60 0.28
N TYR A 203 -14.35 -20.67 0.52
CA TYR A 203 -13.71 -21.61 1.43
C TYR A 203 -12.79 -20.84 2.40
N PRO A 204 -13.31 -20.40 3.56
CA PRO A 204 -12.54 -19.65 4.56
C PRO A 204 -11.52 -20.57 5.25
N GLY A 205 -10.40 -20.82 4.59
CA GLY A 205 -9.36 -21.70 5.09
C GLY A 205 -8.25 -21.93 4.07
N THR A 206 -7.00 -21.93 4.53
CA THR A 206 -5.83 -22.13 3.67
C THR A 206 -5.55 -23.59 3.36
N HIS A 207 -6.17 -24.51 4.08
CA HIS A 207 -6.02 -25.95 3.85
C HIS A 207 -6.54 -26.37 2.47
N LEU A 208 -7.75 -25.94 2.10
CA LEU A 208 -8.30 -26.21 0.77
C LEU A 208 -7.58 -25.41 -0.32
N LEU A 209 -7.08 -24.22 0.02
CA LEU A 209 -6.29 -23.40 -0.90
C LEU A 209 -4.97 -24.07 -1.29
N ARG A 210 -4.34 -24.77 -0.33
CA ARG A 210 -3.14 -25.58 -0.57
C ARG A 210 -3.38 -26.64 -1.65
N HIS A 211 -4.51 -27.33 -1.59
CA HIS A 211 -4.88 -28.33 -2.58
C HIS A 211 -5.18 -27.67 -3.93
N HIS A 212 -5.96 -26.59 -3.94
CA HIS A 212 -6.28 -25.84 -5.16
C HIS A 212 -5.04 -25.30 -5.89
N LEU A 213 -3.96 -24.95 -5.18
CA LEU A 213 -2.71 -24.49 -5.79
C LEU A 213 -1.83 -25.61 -6.36
N THR A 214 -2.11 -26.87 -6.00
CA THR A 214 -1.44 -28.06 -6.54
C THR A 214 -2.28 -28.70 -7.64
N ASP A 215 -3.60 -28.81 -7.43
CA ASP A 215 -4.58 -29.35 -8.37
C ASP A 215 -5.76 -28.37 -8.51
N PRO A 216 -5.73 -27.48 -9.52
CA PRO A 216 -6.67 -26.38 -9.62
C PRO A 216 -8.04 -26.82 -10.11
N ILE A 217 -9.03 -26.69 -9.22
CA ILE A 217 -10.46 -26.78 -9.56
C ILE A 217 -10.91 -25.46 -10.21
N GLU A 218 -11.79 -25.52 -11.21
CA GLU A 218 -12.40 -24.30 -11.76
C GLU A 218 -13.26 -23.58 -10.71
N ILE A 219 -12.93 -22.32 -10.43
CA ILE A 219 -13.70 -21.46 -9.55
C ILE A 219 -14.45 -20.44 -10.40
N ILE A 220 -15.77 -20.43 -10.28
CA ILE A 220 -16.60 -19.39 -10.87
C ILE A 220 -16.34 -18.10 -10.10
N THR A 221 -15.86 -17.08 -10.81
CA THR A 221 -15.62 -15.75 -10.24
C THR A 221 -16.89 -14.93 -10.42
N ASP A 222 -17.76 -14.96 -9.41
CA ASP A 222 -18.98 -14.16 -9.39
C ASP A 222 -18.68 -12.66 -9.17
N SER A 223 -19.69 -11.83 -9.39
CA SER A 223 -19.61 -10.40 -9.05
C SER A 223 -19.40 -10.23 -7.55
N LEU A 224 -18.45 -9.37 -7.18
CA LEU A 224 -18.16 -9.06 -5.78
C LEU A 224 -19.41 -8.51 -5.08
N ASP A 225 -19.74 -9.04 -3.91
CA ASP A 225 -20.70 -8.41 -3.02
C ASP A 225 -20.13 -7.12 -2.40
N ALA A 226 -20.97 -6.39 -1.66
CA ALA A 226 -20.59 -5.11 -1.07
C ALA A 226 -19.46 -5.21 -0.03
N GLU A 227 -19.35 -6.33 0.68
CA GLU A 227 -18.31 -6.56 1.69
C GLU A 227 -17.00 -6.96 1.01
N GLN A 228 -17.04 -7.95 0.12
CA GLN A 228 -15.93 -8.38 -0.73
C GLN A 228 -15.33 -7.20 -1.49
N ALA A 229 -16.17 -6.34 -2.08
CA ALA A 229 -15.73 -5.14 -2.78
C ALA A 229 -14.88 -4.19 -1.93
N ARG A 230 -15.11 -4.14 -0.61
CA ARG A 230 -14.41 -3.26 0.35
C ARG A 230 -13.17 -3.90 0.97
N GLN A 231 -12.96 -5.20 0.78
CA GLN A 231 -11.79 -5.89 1.30
C GLN A 231 -10.50 -5.38 0.64
N PRO A 232 -9.36 -5.39 1.36
CA PRO A 232 -8.07 -5.03 0.82
C PRO A 232 -7.70 -5.85 -0.42
N LEU A 233 -7.12 -5.20 -1.42
CA LEU A 233 -6.59 -5.92 -2.58
C LEU A 233 -5.35 -6.73 -2.21
N LEU A 234 -4.46 -6.16 -1.41
CA LEU A 234 -3.22 -6.80 -0.96
C LEU A 234 -3.27 -7.01 0.54
N CYS A 235 -3.23 -8.27 0.96
CA CYS A 235 -3.18 -8.70 2.35
C CYS A 235 -1.80 -9.26 2.71
N PRO A 236 -1.36 -9.11 3.97
CA PRO A 236 -0.18 -9.82 4.45
C PRO A 236 -0.44 -11.33 4.38
N ILE A 237 0.63 -12.10 4.21
CA ILE A 237 0.58 -13.55 4.27
C ILE A 237 1.68 -13.96 5.22
N ASP A 238 1.33 -14.75 6.24
CA ASP A 238 2.29 -15.22 7.23
C ASP A 238 3.22 -16.31 6.65
N ARG A 239 4.10 -16.88 7.49
CA ARG A 239 5.02 -17.93 7.02
C ARG A 239 4.31 -19.23 6.62
N TRP A 240 3.07 -19.45 7.06
CA TRP A 240 2.29 -20.67 6.87
C TRP A 240 1.22 -20.52 5.78
N GLY A 241 1.10 -19.34 5.17
CA GLY A 241 0.11 -19.08 4.12
C GLY A 241 -1.21 -18.52 4.63
N HIS A 242 -1.36 -18.24 5.93
CA HIS A 242 -2.53 -17.58 6.49
C HIS A 242 -2.64 -16.13 6.02
N LEU A 243 -3.85 -15.74 5.62
CA LEU A 243 -4.19 -14.39 5.16
C LEU A 243 -5.25 -13.83 6.12
N PRO A 244 -4.90 -12.87 6.99
CA PRO A 244 -5.88 -12.24 7.86
C PRO A 244 -6.91 -11.48 7.00
N HIS A 245 -8.17 -11.86 7.14
CA HIS A 245 -9.28 -11.21 6.45
C HIS A 245 -9.33 -9.73 6.83
N ALA A 246 -9.58 -8.86 5.86
CA ALA A 246 -9.69 -7.40 6.02
C ALA A 246 -8.40 -6.61 6.41
N GLN A 247 -7.23 -7.24 6.57
CA GLN A 247 -5.99 -6.51 6.83
C GLN A 247 -5.27 -6.12 5.53
N SER A 248 -5.00 -4.83 5.35
CA SER A 248 -4.13 -4.35 4.25
C SER A 248 -2.66 -4.52 4.61
N MET A 249 -1.81 -4.78 3.62
CA MET A 249 -0.35 -4.68 3.81
C MET A 249 0.06 -3.26 4.25
N THR A 250 1.20 -3.15 4.91
CA THR A 250 1.79 -1.83 5.23
C THR A 250 2.61 -1.30 4.05
N PRO A 251 2.71 0.04 3.87
CA PRO A 251 3.56 0.62 2.83
C PRO A 251 5.03 0.19 2.95
N GLN A 252 5.53 0.00 4.19
CA GLN A 252 6.87 -0.48 4.46
C GLN A 252 7.06 -1.91 3.95
N SER A 253 6.14 -2.82 4.23
CA SER A 253 6.20 -4.21 3.74
C SER A 253 6.19 -4.27 2.21
N VAL A 254 5.33 -3.46 1.56
CA VAL A 254 5.31 -3.35 0.09
C VAL A 254 6.67 -2.85 -0.43
N SER A 255 7.20 -1.78 0.15
CA SER A 255 8.50 -1.22 -0.24
C SER A 255 9.64 -2.24 -0.10
N MET A 256 9.66 -3.01 0.99
CA MET A 256 10.67 -4.05 1.21
C MET A 256 10.59 -5.16 0.17
N LEU A 257 9.38 -5.63 -0.17
CA LEU A 257 9.20 -6.68 -1.19
C LEU A 257 9.63 -6.20 -2.57
N VAL A 258 9.24 -4.99 -2.99
CA VAL A 258 9.69 -4.41 -4.26
C VAL A 258 11.21 -4.35 -4.32
N ARG A 259 11.86 -3.87 -3.26
CA ARG A 259 13.34 -3.81 -3.19
C ARG A 259 13.98 -5.19 -3.21
N ALA A 260 13.41 -6.16 -2.50
CA ALA A 260 13.92 -7.52 -2.45
C ALA A 260 13.86 -8.20 -3.83
N HIS A 261 12.74 -8.06 -4.55
CA HIS A 261 12.58 -8.58 -5.92
C HIS A 261 13.52 -7.90 -6.93
N LEU A 262 13.68 -6.57 -6.83
CA LEU A 262 14.61 -5.84 -7.69
C LEU A 262 16.08 -6.24 -7.46
N SER A 263 16.44 -6.53 -6.21
CA SER A 263 17.80 -6.95 -5.82
C SER A 263 18.06 -8.45 -5.93
N GLY A 264 17.07 -9.25 -6.34
CA GLY A 264 17.18 -10.71 -6.39
C GLY A 264 17.30 -11.37 -5.01
N ARG A 265 16.92 -10.67 -3.94
CA ARG A 265 16.97 -11.12 -2.54
C ARG A 265 15.59 -11.41 -1.96
N ALA A 266 14.58 -11.57 -2.82
CA ALA A 266 13.24 -11.93 -2.40
C ALA A 266 13.27 -13.27 -1.64
N PRO A 267 12.46 -13.45 -0.59
CA PRO A 267 12.42 -14.70 0.15
C PRO A 267 12.10 -15.88 -0.77
N LEU A 268 13.07 -16.77 -0.98
CA LEU A 268 12.86 -18.02 -1.70
C LEU A 268 12.08 -18.97 -0.81
N ARG A 269 10.79 -19.15 -1.11
CA ARG A 269 9.93 -20.11 -0.42
C ARG A 269 9.91 -21.40 -1.22
N LYS A 270 10.56 -22.45 -0.71
CA LYS A 270 10.52 -23.77 -1.35
C LYS A 270 9.08 -24.26 -1.37
N THR A 271 8.65 -24.77 -2.51
CA THR A 271 7.39 -25.50 -2.63
C THR A 271 7.45 -26.72 -1.72
N LEU A 272 6.52 -26.81 -0.78
CA LEU A 272 6.29 -27.98 0.04
C LEU A 272 5.53 -28.99 -0.81
N ILE A 273 6.06 -30.21 -0.89
CA ILE A 273 5.34 -31.33 -1.50
C ILE A 273 4.06 -31.54 -0.69
N VAL A 274 2.93 -31.58 -1.39
CA VAL A 274 1.64 -31.94 -0.82
C VAL A 274 1.45 -33.40 -1.13
N ASP A 275 1.82 -34.26 -0.20
CA ASP A 275 1.35 -35.64 -0.24
C ASP A 275 -0.17 -35.55 -0.06
N MET A 276 -0.91 -35.80 -1.14
CA MET A 276 -2.31 -36.18 -1.02
C MET A 276 -2.29 -37.42 -0.13
N PRO A 277 -3.04 -37.46 0.99
CA PRO A 277 -3.27 -38.73 1.64
C PRO A 277 -3.94 -39.58 0.56
N ASP A 278 -3.24 -40.62 0.11
CA ASP A 278 -3.89 -41.74 -0.56
C ASP A 278 -5.11 -42.11 0.31
N GLU A 279 -6.24 -42.47 -0.29
CA GLU A 279 -7.50 -42.80 0.41
C GLU A 279 -7.39 -44.00 1.39
N ALA A 280 -6.22 -44.36 1.88
CA ALA A 280 -5.98 -45.51 2.74
C ALA A 280 -4.88 -45.30 3.80
N ASP A 281 -4.82 -44.13 4.44
CA ASP A 281 -4.19 -44.05 5.76
C ASP A 281 -5.08 -43.26 6.71
N VAL A 282 -6.14 -43.93 7.17
CA VAL A 282 -6.83 -43.54 8.39
C VAL A 282 -5.73 -43.44 9.44
N TRP A 283 -5.38 -42.22 9.85
CA TRP A 283 -4.63 -42.00 11.08
C TRP A 283 -5.48 -42.60 12.20
N ALA A 284 -5.27 -43.88 12.48
CA ALA A 284 -5.66 -44.46 13.74
C ALA A 284 -4.84 -43.69 14.76
N GLU A 285 -5.46 -42.73 15.44
CA GLU A 285 -4.87 -42.19 16.64
C GLU A 285 -4.48 -43.40 17.49
N PRO A 286 -3.18 -43.65 17.73
CA PRO A 286 -2.81 -44.76 18.58
C PRO A 286 -3.56 -44.54 19.88
N GLU A 287 -4.23 -45.55 20.38
CA GLU A 287 -4.91 -45.47 21.66
C GLU A 287 -3.82 -45.30 22.72
N ILE A 288 -3.49 -44.05 23.04
CA ILE A 288 -2.42 -43.73 23.99
C ILE A 288 -2.97 -44.07 25.36
N ALA A 289 -2.60 -45.24 25.87
CA ALA A 289 -2.83 -45.59 27.27
C ALA A 289 -1.98 -44.67 28.15
N LEU A 290 -2.56 -43.54 28.54
CA LEU A 290 -1.96 -42.62 29.50
C LEU A 290 -1.95 -43.29 30.87
N ASP A 291 -0.78 -43.35 31.49
CA ASP A 291 -0.66 -43.70 32.90
C ASP A 291 -1.57 -42.79 33.75
N PRO A 292 -2.33 -43.31 34.73
CA PRO A 292 -3.25 -42.53 35.57
C PRO A 292 -2.65 -41.23 36.15
N ALA A 293 -1.34 -41.20 36.43
CA ALA A 293 -0.65 -40.03 36.96
C ALA A 293 -0.14 -39.04 35.88
N TYR A 294 -0.42 -39.27 34.59
CA TYR A 294 0.01 -38.40 33.48
C TYR A 294 -0.50 -36.96 33.63
N TYR A 295 -1.80 -36.81 33.92
CA TYR A 295 -2.41 -35.49 34.09
C TYR A 295 -1.90 -34.78 35.35
N GLU A 296 -1.62 -35.51 36.43
CA GLU A 296 -1.03 -34.96 37.65
C GLU A 296 0.41 -34.48 37.40
N ARG A 297 1.23 -35.25 36.69
CA ARG A 297 2.58 -34.81 36.29
C ARG A 297 2.53 -33.57 35.40
N GLY A 298 1.61 -33.55 34.44
CA GLY A 298 1.44 -32.41 33.53
C GLY A 298 0.94 -31.15 34.23
N THR A 299 0.07 -31.28 35.22
CA THR A 299 -0.42 -30.13 36.02
C THR A 299 0.62 -29.66 37.02
N ALA A 300 1.38 -30.57 37.65
CA ALA A 300 2.48 -30.23 38.54
C ALA A 300 3.65 -29.56 37.79
N ALA A 301 3.95 -29.98 36.55
CA ALA A 301 4.94 -29.32 35.70
C ALA A 301 4.53 -27.88 35.37
N ARG A 302 3.28 -27.68 34.94
CA ARG A 302 2.76 -26.33 34.64
C ARG A 302 2.72 -25.43 35.88
N ARG A 303 2.43 -25.98 37.06
CA ARG A 303 2.47 -25.21 38.32
C ARG A 303 3.88 -24.73 38.63
N ARG A 304 4.89 -25.61 38.51
CA ARG A 304 6.30 -25.25 38.69
C ARG A 304 6.76 -24.20 37.68
N ASP A 305 6.36 -24.36 36.41
CA ASP A 305 6.70 -23.39 35.37
C ASP A 305 6.02 -22.03 35.62
N HIS A 306 4.81 -22.02 36.19
CA HIS A 306 4.10 -20.80 36.56
C HIS A 306 4.76 -20.09 37.76
N GLU A 307 5.13 -20.82 38.81
CA GLU A 307 5.88 -20.29 39.95
C GLU A 307 7.23 -19.67 39.50
N ALA A 308 7.95 -20.35 38.60
CA ALA A 308 9.20 -19.82 38.04
C ALA A 308 9.02 -18.55 37.18
N LEU A 309 7.82 -18.34 36.60
CA LEU A 309 7.48 -17.14 35.84
C LEU A 309 7.01 -16.00 36.73
N GLU A 310 6.36 -16.29 37.86
CA GLU A 310 6.06 -15.28 38.90
C GLU A 310 7.37 -14.72 39.49
N ASP A 311 8.33 -15.57 39.85
CA ASP A 311 9.65 -15.14 40.35
C ASP A 311 10.39 -14.20 39.37
N LEU A 312 10.18 -14.40 38.06
CA LEU A 312 10.73 -13.54 37.00
C LEU A 312 10.04 -12.17 36.95
N THR A 313 8.75 -12.11 37.29
CA THR A 313 7.98 -10.86 37.32
C THR A 313 8.48 -9.96 38.45
N ASP A 314 8.69 -10.53 39.64
CA ASP A 314 9.27 -9.81 40.78
C ASP A 314 10.67 -9.24 40.46
N ALA A 315 11.49 -9.98 39.70
CA ALA A 315 12.79 -9.50 39.26
C ALA A 315 12.70 -8.36 38.24
N PHE A 316 11.65 -8.31 37.42
CA PHE A 316 11.42 -7.20 36.49
C PHE A 316 10.95 -5.94 37.23
N ASP A 317 10.08 -6.09 38.23
CA ASP A 317 9.63 -4.98 39.07
C ASP A 317 10.81 -4.36 39.84
N GLU A 318 11.74 -5.17 40.36
CA GLU A 318 12.97 -4.65 40.99
C GLU A 318 13.86 -3.86 40.02
N ILE A 319 13.96 -4.31 38.76
CA ILE A 319 14.72 -3.60 37.72
C ILE A 319 14.04 -2.29 37.36
N GLU A 320 12.70 -2.26 37.29
CA GLU A 320 11.91 -1.07 36.99
C GLU A 320 12.05 -0.02 38.11
N ASP A 321 11.90 -0.42 39.37
CA ASP A 321 12.13 0.44 40.54
C ASP A 321 13.56 1.02 40.55
N ARG A 322 14.55 0.20 40.19
CA ARG A 322 15.96 0.64 40.10
C ARG A 322 16.17 1.64 38.98
N ALA A 323 15.49 1.46 37.85
CA ALA A 323 15.57 2.37 36.71
C ALA A 323 14.91 3.72 37.02
N ASP A 324 13.76 3.71 37.68
CA ASP A 324 13.05 4.92 38.12
C ASP A 324 13.86 5.72 39.14
N ALA A 325 14.49 5.04 40.11
CA ALA A 325 15.37 5.69 41.08
C ALA A 325 16.59 6.37 40.42
N LEU A 326 17.20 5.73 39.41
CA LEU A 326 18.31 6.32 38.65
C LEU A 326 17.86 7.50 37.79
N LEU A 327 16.65 7.45 37.24
CA LEU A 327 16.06 8.54 36.47
C LEU A 327 15.79 9.76 37.36
N GLU A 328 15.27 9.55 38.56
CA GLU A 328 15.03 10.60 39.55
C GLU A 328 16.34 11.24 40.02
N GLU A 329 17.38 10.42 40.26
CA GLU A 329 18.72 10.91 40.62
C GLU A 329 19.34 11.77 39.49
N LEU A 330 19.19 11.36 38.22
CA LEU A 330 19.64 12.14 37.07
C LEU A 330 18.88 13.46 36.91
N LEU A 331 17.56 13.46 37.15
CA LEU A 331 16.75 14.68 37.10
C LEU A 331 17.19 15.68 38.17
N VAL A 332 17.45 15.22 39.40
CA VAL A 332 17.97 16.05 40.49
C VAL A 332 19.34 16.64 40.15
N VAL A 333 20.24 15.87 39.54
CA VAL A 333 21.56 16.35 39.09
C VAL A 333 21.44 17.40 37.99
N MET A 334 20.51 17.22 37.04
CA MET A 334 20.28 18.21 35.97
C MET A 334 19.63 19.50 36.49
N GLU A 335 18.71 19.42 37.43
CA GLU A 335 18.09 20.60 38.05
C GLU A 335 19.06 21.35 38.98
N GLY A 336 19.97 20.64 39.66
CA GLY A 336 21.04 21.24 40.45
C GLY A 336 22.09 21.97 39.59
N ALA A 337 22.35 21.49 38.37
CA ALA A 337 23.28 22.13 37.43
C ALA A 337 22.71 23.37 36.72
N ALA A 338 21.39 23.59 36.79
CA ALA A 338 20.71 24.76 36.19
C ALA A 338 20.63 25.99 37.13
N ASN A 339 21.04 25.85 38.39
CA ASN A 339 20.99 26.91 39.42
C ASN A 339 22.39 27.41 39.87
N LEU A 340 23.43 27.17 39.08
CA LEU A 340 24.75 27.83 39.13
C LEU A 340 24.96 28.62 37.84
#